data_AF-A0A934G523-F1
#
_entry.id   AF-A0A934G523-F1
#
_cell.length_a   1.000
_cell.length_b   1.000
_cell.length_c   1.000
_cell.angle_alpha   90.00
_cell.angle_beta   90.00
_cell.angle_gamma   90.00
#
_symmetry.space_group_name_H-M   'P 1'
#
loop_
_entity.id
_entity.type
_entity.pdbx_description
1 polymer ?
#
loop_
_entity_poly.entity_id
_entity_poly.type
_entity_poly.pdbx_seq_one_letter_code
_entity_poly.pdbx_strand_id
1 'polypeptide(L)' 'MRTSLKRLFRKVAEINQRYREPRIEMSRAVRVALEFLRIYLLFLVCLMVYKFILLLN' A
#
# COMPACT_ATOMS: atom_id res chain seq x y z
N MET A 1 -14.58 -0.39 20.33
CA MET A 1 -13.94 -0.94 19.10
C MET A 1 -13.58 0.14 18.06
N ARG A 2 -14.50 1.01 17.62
CA ARG A 2 -14.23 2.13 16.67
C ARG A 2 -13.08 3.07 17.09
N THR A 3 -12.93 3.34 18.38
CA THR A 3 -11.88 4.20 18.95
C THR A 3 -10.47 3.61 18.80
N SER A 4 -10.33 2.28 18.84
CA SER A 4 -9.03 1.61 18.71
C SER A 4 -8.55 1.64 17.25
N LEU A 5 -9.44 1.34 16.30
CA LEU A 5 -9.16 1.49 14.86
C LEU A 5 -8.76 2.92 14.51
N LYS A 6 -9.51 3.93 14.97
CA LYS A 6 -9.16 5.34 14.75
C LYS A 6 -7.76 5.69 15.28
N ARG A 7 -7.37 5.18 16.45
CA ARG A 7 -6.01 5.38 16.99
C ARG A 7 -4.93 4.68 16.15
N LEU A 8 -5.19 3.46 15.67
CA LEU A 8 -4.28 2.73 14.79
C LEU A 8 -4.08 3.47 13.46
N PHE A 9 -5.16 3.88 12.79
CA PHE A 9 -5.06 4.67 11.57
C PHE A 9 -4.32 5.99 11.78
N ARG A 10 -4.53 6.66 12.91
CA ARG A 10 -3.82 7.91 13.23
C ARG A 10 -2.32 7.67 13.42
N LYS A 11 -1.93 6.58 14.11
CA LYS A 11 -0.53 6.17 14.24
C LYS A 11 0.10 5.81 12.88
N VAL A 12 -0.62 5.05 12.05
CA VAL A 12 -0.15 4.70 10.70
C VAL A 12 0.04 5.97 9.86
N ALA A 13 -0.90 6.90 9.91
CA ALA A 13 -0.79 8.18 9.21
C ALA A 13 0.39 9.01 9.72
N GLU A 14 0.62 9.06 11.03
CA GLU A 14 1.76 9.75 11.65
C GLU A 14 3.11 9.16 11.21
N ILE A 15 3.21 7.82 11.23
CA ILE A 15 4.40 7.10 10.72
C ILE A 15 4.60 7.44 9.24
N ASN A 16 3.55 7.32 8.43
CA ASN A 16 3.65 7.57 7.00
C ASN A 16 4.06 9.02 6.70
N GLN A 17 3.55 9.98 7.49
CA GLN A 17 3.94 11.39 7.37
C GLN A 17 5.41 11.61 7.73
N ARG A 18 5.90 10.97 8.81
CA ARG A 18 7.29 11.09 9.28
C ARG A 18 8.31 10.49 8.30
N TYR A 19 7.95 9.43 7.57
CA TYR A 19 8.82 8.74 6.60
C TYR A 19 8.43 9.01 5.14
N ARG A 20 7.56 10.00 4.90
CA ARG A 20 7.10 10.36 3.54
C ARG A 20 8.26 10.78 2.65
N GLU A 21 9.19 11.54 3.21
CA GLU A 21 10.40 11.97 2.51
C GLU A 21 11.50 10.92 2.71
N PRO A 22 12.03 10.33 1.63
CA PRO A 22 13.13 9.38 1.73
C PRO A 22 14.36 10.12 2.25
N ARG A 23 14.85 9.75 3.44
CA ARG A 23 16.09 10.29 4.00
C ARG A 23 17.34 9.75 3.29
N ILE A 24 17.18 8.70 2.50
CA ILE A 24 18.24 8.04 1.72
C ILE A 24 17.98 8.35 0.25
N GLU A 25 19.01 8.80 -0.46
CA GLU A 25 18.90 9.03 -1.90
C GLU A 25 18.50 7.73 -2.61
N MET A 26 17.32 7.74 -3.22
CA MET A 26 16.88 6.61 -4.04
C MET A 26 17.56 6.68 -5.40
N SER A 27 18.23 5.60 -5.79
CA SER A 27 18.66 5.46 -7.18
C SER A 27 17.43 5.42 -8.10
N ARG A 28 17.59 5.88 -9.35
CA ARG A 28 16.50 5.85 -10.35
C ARG A 28 15.92 4.44 -10.53
N ALA A 29 16.77 3.41 -10.45
CA ALA A 29 16.35 2.02 -10.55
C ALA A 29 15.43 1.59 -9.39
N VAL A 30 15.78 1.95 -8.14
CA VAL A 30 14.96 1.63 -6.97
C VAL A 30 13.61 2.32 -7.04
N ARG A 31 13.58 3.60 -7.47
CA ARG A 31 12.33 4.34 -7.64
C ARG A 31 11.40 3.65 -8.65
N VAL A 32 11.94 3.24 -9.80
CA VAL A 32 11.17 2.51 -10.83
C VAL A 32 10.68 1.17 -10.29
N ALA A 33 11.54 0.40 -9.63
CA ALA A 33 11.16 -0.88 -9.03
C ALA A 33 10.02 -0.74 -8.01
N LEU A 34 10.04 0.31 -7.19
CA LEU A 34 8.96 0.59 -6.23
C LEU A 34 7.64 0.97 -6.91
N GLU A 35 7.67 1.70 -8.02
CA GLU A 35 6.46 2.01 -8.80
C GLU A 35 5.88 0.74 -9.45
N PHE A 36 6.72 -0.10 -10.06
CA PHE A 36 6.29 -1.39 -10.59
C PHE A 36 5.72 -2.30 -9.51
N LEU A 37 6.35 -2.34 -8.32
CA LEU A 37 5.84 -3.09 -7.18
C LEU A 37 4.45 -2.61 -6.77
N ARG A 38 4.21 -1.29 -6.75
CA ARG A 38 2.89 -0.74 -6.44
C ARG A 38 1.84 -1.16 -7.47
N ILE A 39 2.17 -1.09 -8.77
CA ILE A 39 1.28 -1.53 -9.85
C ILE A 39 0.97 -3.03 -9.72
N TYR A 40 1.99 -3.84 -9.45
CA TYR A 40 1.84 -5.28 -9.27
C TYR A 40 0.90 -5.62 -8.11
N LEU A 41 1.07 -4.94 -6.96
CA LEU A 41 0.20 -5.15 -5.80
C LEU A 41 -1.25 -4.77 -6.10
N LEU A 42 -1.50 -3.66 -6.80
CA LEU A 42 -2.85 -3.28 -7.24
C LEU A 42 -3.44 -4.33 -8.19
N PHE A 43 -2.65 -4.82 -9.14
CA PHE A 43 -3.06 -5.85 -10.08
C PHE A 43 -3.45 -7.15 -9.36
N LEU A 44 -2.67 -7.58 -8.37
CA LEU A 44 -2.99 -8.74 -7.55
C LEU A 44 -4.32 -8.57 -6.80
N VAL A 45 -4.55 -7.41 -6.19
CA VAL A 45 -5.83 -7.15 -5.50
C VAL A 45 -7.00 -7.21 -6.48
N CYS A 46 -6.88 -6.60 -7.66
CA CYS A 46 -7.90 -6.68 -8.70
C CYS A 46 -8.17 -8.13 -9.13
N LEU A 47 -7.12 -8.94 -9.31
CA LEU A 47 -7.25 -10.36 -9.63
C LEU A 47 -7.96 -11.14 -8.52
N MET A 48 -7.64 -10.87 -7.25
CA MET A 48 -8.30 -11.50 -6.11
C MET A 48 -9.80 -11.18 -6.10
N VAL A 49 -10.17 -9.91 -6.29
CA VAL A 49 -11.57 -9.48 -6.35
C VAL A 49 -12.28 -10.12 -7.54
N TYR A 50 -11.67 -10.11 -8.72
CA TYR A 50 -12.22 -10.73 -9.92
C TYR A 50 -12.48 -12.23 -9.73
N LYS A 51 -11.48 -12.96 -9.20
CA LYS A 51 -11.60 -14.38 -8.90
C LYS A 51 -12.67 -14.66 -7.86
N PHE A 52 -12.78 -13.81 -6.83
CA PHE A 52 -13.79 -13.93 -5.81
C PHE A 52 -15.21 -13.77 -6.37
N ILE A 53 -15.43 -12.77 -7.23
CA ILE A 53 -16.71 -12.57 -7.92
C ILE A 53 -17.04 -13.78 -8.80
N LEU A 54 -16.05 -14.26 -9.56
CA LEU A 54 -16.24 -15.42 -10.44
C LEU A 54 -16.56 -16.72 -9.67
N LEU A 55 -15.98 -16.91 -8.49
CA LEU A 55 -16.25 -18.10 -7.67
C LEU A 55 -17.63 -18.06 -6.99
N LEU A 56 -18.18 -16.87 -6.74
CA LEU A 56 -19.46 -16.68 -6.06
C LEU A 56 -20.65 -16.53 -7.01
N ASN A 57 -20.40 -16.49 -8.32
CA ASN A 57 -21.40 -16.38 -9.37
C ASN A 57 -21.47 -17.66 -10.20
#